data_AF-A0A0V1LR66-F1
#
_entry.id   AF-A0A0V1LR66-F1
#
_cell.length_a   1.000
_cell.length_b   1.000
_cell.length_c   1.000
_cell.angle_alpha   90.00
_cell.angle_beta   90.00
_cell.angle_gamma   90.00
#
_symmetry.space_group_name_H-M   'P 1'
#
loop_
_entity.id
_entity.type
_entity.pdbx_description
1 polymer ?
#
loop_
_entity_poly.entity_id
_entity_poly.type
_entity_poly.pdbx_seq_one_letter_code
_entity_poly.pdbx_strand_id
1 'polypeptide(L)'
;MVVKQFKYYFVYFVVTAVVLYAKPLQRKVSRRSPKTSDYFTLWLNLELLVPFVLDCWVDNMRLEYDEITGKTSNSPGVDIRVPGWGNTTTVEFIDPSGVGYGDYFSKLINKLVTWGYTRGVDVRAAPYDFRKAPNHNIEYFENLKSLIEETYYSNGNSKVVTIGHSLGNLYLLYFFNLQSPAWKAKFIKSHVSVSAPYGGSVKILKAFASGYNLDQWKLVLNPLTIRKEQRSMTSSAFLLPSTKLWSADEVLVTTVSRNYTAYDYKEFFNDIGFKKGWSMYKNTRRHLEDLKAPGVEVICIRMTLHCLYGVDIPTAERLVYGKGKFPDSQPIEINGDGDGTVGIRSLAACMDWVKEQKHDVHVKTFPKAEHTAILKFPEFFDYIKNALFLEKNATSHYMFRLLNSFRLEAEYCSKRKCVAAGFGYFLTQLIKMLILATFFPTTDQEGVQFHPFPELMKAMVDVLDVIGLYVVINRNWSGKGDARFLAAGLGWSSADSLATRVVPFWTGARGTTFSWKYIQMCLESNYNLVYYVALATFLWLWTRREIPSFMKIALRSILTFAVFKAFLKDLLMQYYGISSWILLIIHFLVTVFMALMAMAFYAVIQPHNGR
;
A
#
# COMPACT_ATOMS: atom_id res chain seq x y z
N MET A 1 28.84 -7.49 -17.69
CA MET A 1 27.72 -8.41 -17.94
C MET A 1 26.52 -7.89 -17.16
N VAL A 2 25.48 -7.43 -17.88
CA VAL A 2 24.38 -6.60 -17.38
C VAL A 2 23.57 -7.33 -16.29
N VAL A 3 23.47 -6.72 -15.11
CA VAL A 3 22.50 -7.13 -14.08
C VAL A 3 21.10 -6.81 -14.62
N LYS A 4 20.49 -7.77 -15.32
CA LYS A 4 19.04 -7.83 -15.52
C LYS A 4 18.41 -8.03 -14.15
N GLN A 5 18.20 -6.94 -13.42
CA GLN A 5 17.42 -6.94 -12.20
C GLN A 5 15.99 -7.32 -12.60
N PHE A 6 15.64 -8.55 -12.24
CA PHE A 6 14.33 -9.17 -12.30
C PHE A 6 13.16 -8.21 -12.53
N LYS A 7 12.73 -8.10 -13.80
CA LYS A 7 11.45 -7.51 -14.21
C LYS A 7 10.33 -8.39 -13.70
N TYR A 8 9.87 -8.14 -12.50
CA TYR A 8 8.66 -8.78 -12.00
C TYR A 8 7.57 -7.75 -11.70
N TYR A 9 6.37 -8.05 -12.22
CA TYR A 9 5.05 -7.62 -11.73
C TYR A 9 4.50 -6.31 -12.29
N PHE A 10 3.75 -6.42 -13.38
CA PHE A 10 3.03 -5.30 -13.99
C PHE A 10 1.55 -5.26 -13.59
N VAL A 11 1.08 -4.04 -13.35
CA VAL A 11 -0.07 -3.62 -12.54
C VAL A 11 -0.85 -2.71 -13.45
N TYR A 12 -2.09 -3.07 -13.80
CA TYR A 12 -2.88 -2.35 -14.77
C TYR A 12 -3.94 -1.50 -14.06
N PHE A 13 -3.86 -0.20 -14.26
CA PHE A 13 -4.69 0.77 -13.58
C PHE A 13 -5.92 1.07 -14.43
N VAL A 14 -7.08 0.53 -14.08
CA VAL A 14 -8.33 0.97 -14.69
C VAL A 14 -8.79 2.22 -13.95
N VAL A 15 -8.16 3.34 -14.31
CA VAL A 15 -8.51 4.65 -13.78
C VAL A 15 -9.82 5.14 -14.39
N THR A 16 -10.68 5.69 -13.55
CA THR A 16 -12.03 6.09 -13.92
C THR A 16 -12.25 7.57 -13.66
N ALA A 17 -11.56 8.40 -14.43
CA ALA A 17 -12.02 9.73 -14.82
C ALA A 17 -11.56 9.98 -16.24
N VAL A 18 -12.38 10.66 -17.01
CA VAL A 18 -12.33 10.48 -18.46
C VAL A 18 -12.57 11.80 -19.13
N VAL A 19 -11.73 12.07 -20.12
CA VAL A 19 -11.95 13.14 -21.06
C VAL A 19 -13.06 12.71 -22.03
N LEU A 20 -14.15 13.45 -22.17
CA LEU A 20 -15.16 13.14 -23.20
C LEU A 20 -14.92 14.02 -24.42
N TYR A 21 -14.93 13.43 -25.60
CA TYR A 21 -14.86 14.17 -26.86
C TYR A 21 -16.24 14.21 -27.48
N ALA A 22 -16.68 15.38 -27.93
CA ALA A 22 -17.98 15.56 -28.56
C ALA A 22 -17.86 16.14 -29.98
N LYS A 23 -18.78 15.72 -30.85
CA LYS A 23 -19.01 16.30 -32.17
C LYS A 23 -20.51 16.62 -32.33
N PRO A 24 -20.94 17.87 -32.14
CA PRO A 24 -22.31 18.31 -32.40
C PRO A 24 -22.54 18.41 -33.91
N LEU A 25 -23.31 17.45 -34.43
CA LEU A 25 -23.51 17.23 -35.85
C LEU A 25 -24.59 18.14 -36.47
N GLN A 26 -25.66 18.58 -35.76
CA GLN A 26 -26.71 19.38 -36.43
C GLN A 26 -27.51 20.44 -35.64
N ARG A 27 -27.51 20.52 -34.30
CA ARG A 27 -28.48 21.38 -33.58
C ARG A 27 -27.91 22.67 -32.97
N LYS A 28 -28.53 23.82 -33.28
CA LYS A 28 -28.36 25.08 -32.52
C LYS A 28 -29.32 25.06 -31.34
N VAL A 29 -28.80 24.91 -30.12
CA VAL A 29 -29.59 25.01 -28.86
C VAL A 29 -29.81 26.49 -28.52
N SER A 30 -28.84 27.35 -28.86
CA SER A 30 -28.94 28.81 -28.83
C SER A 30 -28.18 29.43 -30.02
N ARG A 31 -28.28 30.76 -30.22
CA ARG A 31 -27.48 31.49 -31.23
C ARG A 31 -25.96 31.28 -31.10
N ARG A 32 -25.47 30.79 -29.96
CA ARG A 32 -24.03 30.64 -29.63
C ARG A 32 -23.52 29.19 -29.56
N SER A 33 -24.34 28.18 -29.86
CA SER A 33 -23.86 26.79 -29.95
C SER A 33 -23.00 26.60 -31.21
N PRO A 34 -21.68 26.36 -31.09
CA PRO A 34 -20.84 26.16 -32.26
C PRO A 34 -21.11 24.79 -32.89
N LYS A 35 -21.23 24.75 -34.22
CA LYS A 35 -21.15 23.51 -34.99
C LYS A 35 -19.68 23.20 -35.22
N THR A 36 -19.23 21.98 -34.98
CA THR A 36 -17.84 21.59 -35.22
C THR A 36 -17.76 20.48 -36.26
N SER A 37 -16.81 20.60 -37.20
CA SER A 37 -16.47 19.53 -38.15
C SER A 37 -15.73 18.38 -37.47
N ASP A 38 -15.07 18.65 -36.35
CA ASP A 38 -14.19 17.73 -35.64
C ASP A 38 -14.60 17.59 -34.17
N TYR A 39 -14.10 16.52 -33.54
CA TYR A 39 -14.30 16.30 -32.11
C TYR A 39 -13.49 17.29 -31.28
N PHE A 40 -14.09 17.84 -30.24
CA PHE A 40 -13.42 18.67 -29.23
C PHE A 40 -13.59 18.08 -27.83
N THR A 41 -12.75 18.52 -26.89
CA THR A 41 -12.87 18.14 -25.48
C THR A 41 -14.11 18.75 -24.84
N LEU A 42 -15.12 17.92 -24.57
CA LEU A 42 -16.36 18.26 -23.86
C LEU A 42 -16.15 18.29 -22.34
N TRP A 43 -15.32 17.40 -21.81
CA TRP A 43 -15.01 17.32 -20.39
C TRP A 43 -13.55 16.89 -20.21
N LEU A 44 -12.73 17.49 -19.34
CA LEU A 44 -12.99 18.78 -18.68
C LEU A 44 -12.57 19.92 -19.61
N ASN A 45 -13.46 20.89 -19.82
CA ASN A 45 -13.16 22.11 -20.55
C ASN A 45 -13.78 23.30 -19.81
N LEU A 46 -12.94 24.07 -19.12
CA LEU A 46 -13.37 25.16 -18.25
C LEU A 46 -14.05 26.31 -19.03
N GLU A 47 -13.70 26.51 -20.30
CA GLU A 47 -14.35 27.53 -21.14
C GLU A 47 -15.82 27.20 -21.41
N LEU A 48 -16.19 25.91 -21.41
CA LEU A 48 -17.57 25.47 -21.60
C LEU A 48 -18.43 25.60 -20.34
N LEU A 49 -17.79 25.81 -19.18
CA LEU A 49 -18.45 25.89 -17.87
C LEU A 49 -18.82 27.32 -17.44
N VAL A 50 -18.51 28.33 -18.27
CA VAL A 50 -18.89 29.74 -17.98
C VAL A 50 -20.38 29.96 -18.19
N PRO A 51 -21.05 30.88 -17.44
CA PRO A 51 -22.51 31.01 -17.41
C PRO A 51 -23.22 31.12 -18.78
N PHE A 52 -22.58 31.73 -19.77
CA PHE A 52 -23.17 31.93 -21.11
C PHE A 52 -23.05 30.72 -22.04
N VAL A 53 -22.15 29.78 -21.73
CA VAL A 53 -21.88 28.56 -22.53
C VAL A 53 -22.42 27.32 -21.82
N LEU A 54 -22.66 27.41 -20.50
CA LEU A 54 -23.08 26.32 -19.64
C LEU A 54 -24.34 25.60 -20.15
N ASP A 55 -25.35 26.32 -20.65
CA ASP A 55 -26.55 25.69 -21.21
C ASP A 55 -26.26 24.83 -22.45
N CYS A 56 -25.30 25.24 -23.28
CA CYS A 56 -24.84 24.49 -24.44
C CYS A 56 -24.07 23.24 -24.01
N TRP A 57 -23.21 23.37 -22.99
CA TRP A 57 -22.50 22.23 -22.42
C TRP A 57 -23.48 21.21 -21.82
N VAL A 58 -24.48 21.67 -21.05
CA VAL A 58 -25.53 20.83 -20.46
C VAL A 58 -26.30 20.07 -21.54
N ASP A 59 -26.70 20.72 -22.63
CA ASP A 59 -27.43 20.03 -23.71
C ASP A 59 -26.55 19.03 -24.47
N ASN A 60 -25.26 19.32 -24.67
CA ASN A 60 -24.36 18.38 -25.33
C ASN A 60 -24.00 17.19 -24.44
N MET A 61 -23.88 17.41 -23.13
CA MET A 61 -23.41 16.42 -22.16
C MET A 61 -24.52 15.46 -21.70
N ARG A 62 -25.78 15.92 -21.65
CA ARG A 62 -26.88 15.12 -21.13
C ARG A 62 -27.15 13.87 -21.97
N LEU A 63 -27.64 12.83 -21.30
CA LEU A 63 -28.16 11.61 -21.93
C LEU A 63 -29.68 11.71 -22.14
N GLU A 64 -30.18 11.04 -23.17
CA GLU A 64 -31.60 10.74 -23.32
C GLU A 64 -31.86 9.32 -22.80
N TYR A 65 -32.81 9.17 -21.87
CA TYR A 65 -33.21 7.87 -21.33
C TYR A 65 -34.59 7.49 -21.88
N ASP A 66 -34.64 6.33 -22.54
CA ASP A 66 -35.85 5.72 -23.03
C ASP A 66 -36.40 4.74 -21.99
N GLU A 67 -37.58 5.05 -21.43
CA GLU A 67 -38.21 4.25 -20.39
C GLU A 67 -38.79 2.93 -20.90
N ILE A 68 -39.05 2.81 -22.21
CA ILE A 68 -39.58 1.59 -22.83
C ILE A 68 -38.44 0.59 -23.02
N THR A 69 -37.34 1.03 -23.65
CA THR A 69 -36.18 0.15 -23.89
C THR A 69 -35.25 0.03 -22.69
N GLY A 70 -35.31 0.97 -21.75
CA GLY A 70 -34.44 1.04 -20.59
C GLY A 70 -32.99 1.39 -20.95
N LYS A 71 -32.75 1.99 -22.13
CA LYS A 71 -31.43 2.33 -22.66
C LYS A 71 -31.22 3.84 -22.69
N THR A 72 -29.96 4.24 -22.76
CA THR A 72 -29.55 5.64 -22.93
C THR A 72 -28.98 5.88 -24.32
N SER A 73 -29.23 7.04 -24.89
CA SER A 73 -28.54 7.57 -26.07
C SER A 73 -27.93 8.95 -25.76
N ASN A 74 -27.00 9.39 -26.61
CA ASN A 74 -26.53 10.76 -26.58
C ASN A 74 -27.65 11.72 -26.98
N SER A 75 -27.47 13.00 -26.65
CA SER A 75 -28.42 14.03 -27.07
C SER A 75 -28.54 14.10 -28.60
N PRO A 76 -29.73 14.42 -29.16
CA PRO A 76 -29.96 14.38 -30.59
C PRO A 76 -28.96 15.22 -31.39
N GLY A 77 -28.24 14.57 -32.31
CA GLY A 77 -27.22 15.22 -33.12
C GLY A 77 -25.91 15.48 -32.38
N VAL A 78 -25.63 14.79 -31.27
CA VAL A 78 -24.34 14.84 -30.57
C VAL A 78 -23.75 13.44 -30.58
N ASP A 79 -22.53 13.32 -31.10
CA ASP A 79 -21.75 12.10 -30.95
C ASP A 79 -20.67 12.28 -29.88
N ILE A 80 -20.50 11.28 -29.01
CA ILE A 80 -19.54 11.30 -27.89
C ILE A 80 -18.68 10.05 -27.93
N ARG A 81 -17.37 10.25 -27.80
CA ARG A 81 -16.37 9.19 -27.74
C ARG A 81 -15.45 9.34 -26.54
N VAL A 82 -14.87 8.21 -26.14
CA VAL A 82 -13.91 8.11 -25.05
C VAL A 82 -12.49 7.91 -25.63
N PRO A 83 -11.58 8.87 -25.48
CA PRO A 83 -10.22 8.79 -25.98
C PRO A 83 -9.28 8.09 -24.98
N GLY A 84 -8.12 7.65 -25.50
CA GLY A 84 -7.00 7.18 -24.67
C GLY A 84 -7.12 5.73 -24.19
N TRP A 85 -7.86 4.88 -24.92
CA TRP A 85 -7.92 3.45 -24.58
C TRP A 85 -6.53 2.82 -24.53
N GLY A 86 -6.19 2.18 -23.41
CA GLY A 86 -4.88 1.56 -23.17
C GLY A 86 -3.75 2.55 -22.83
N ASN A 87 -3.92 3.84 -23.06
CA ASN A 87 -2.93 4.89 -22.74
C ASN A 87 -3.31 5.61 -21.44
N THR A 88 -2.35 6.11 -20.70
CA THR A 88 -2.56 6.80 -19.42
C THR A 88 -2.86 8.29 -19.55
N THR A 89 -2.57 8.94 -20.67
CA THR A 89 -2.65 10.41 -20.79
C THR A 89 -4.01 11.00 -20.38
N THR A 90 -5.11 10.38 -20.81
CA THR A 90 -6.49 10.90 -20.61
C THR A 90 -7.03 10.67 -19.20
N VAL A 91 -6.30 9.93 -18.37
CA VAL A 91 -6.65 9.66 -16.97
C VAL A 91 -5.67 10.30 -15.99
N GLU A 92 -4.45 10.61 -16.44
CA GLU A 92 -3.47 11.41 -15.69
C GLU A 92 -3.99 12.84 -15.50
N PHE A 93 -4.50 13.44 -16.58
CA PHE A 93 -5.06 14.78 -16.61
C PHE A 93 -6.45 14.77 -17.29
N ILE A 94 -7.47 15.23 -16.58
CA ILE A 94 -8.86 15.36 -17.09
C ILE A 94 -9.02 16.66 -17.89
N ASP A 95 -8.18 17.66 -17.61
CA ASP A 95 -8.04 18.87 -18.43
C ASP A 95 -6.83 18.70 -19.37
N PRO A 96 -7.03 18.80 -20.70
CA PRO A 96 -5.94 18.76 -21.69
C PRO A 96 -4.83 19.80 -21.48
N SER A 97 -5.09 20.90 -20.74
CA SER A 97 -4.09 21.90 -20.40
C SER A 97 -2.92 21.34 -19.57
N GLY A 98 -3.15 20.22 -18.86
CA GLY A 98 -2.13 19.56 -18.03
C GLY A 98 -1.75 20.33 -16.76
N VAL A 99 -2.46 21.42 -16.43
CA VAL A 99 -2.19 22.28 -15.27
C VAL A 99 -3.39 22.38 -14.31
N GLY A 100 -3.09 22.59 -13.03
CA GLY A 100 -4.11 22.91 -12.02
C GLY A 100 -5.08 21.78 -11.69
N TYR A 101 -6.37 22.09 -11.71
CA TYR A 101 -7.48 21.24 -11.22
C TYR A 101 -7.69 19.95 -12.02
N GLY A 102 -7.10 19.83 -13.22
CA GLY A 102 -7.21 18.64 -14.06
C GLY A 102 -6.34 17.45 -13.62
N ASP A 103 -5.39 17.62 -12.70
CA ASP A 103 -4.51 16.54 -12.23
C ASP A 103 -5.27 15.49 -11.39
N TYR A 104 -5.34 14.26 -11.90
CA TYR A 104 -6.06 13.16 -11.28
C TYR A 104 -5.15 11.98 -10.91
N PHE A 105 -4.72 11.16 -11.88
CA PHE A 105 -3.81 10.03 -11.62
C PHE A 105 -2.34 10.31 -11.93
N SER A 106 -1.99 11.53 -12.36
CA SER A 106 -0.62 11.85 -12.81
C SER A 106 0.42 11.53 -11.73
N LYS A 107 0.13 11.83 -10.45
CA LYS A 107 1.06 11.60 -9.34
C LYS A 107 1.34 10.12 -9.11
N LEU A 108 0.30 9.30 -9.12
CA LEU A 108 0.42 7.84 -8.99
C LEU A 108 1.18 7.24 -10.17
N ILE A 109 0.83 7.63 -11.39
CA ILE A 109 1.45 7.09 -12.60
C ILE A 109 2.91 7.52 -12.72
N ASN A 110 3.24 8.76 -12.36
CA ASN A 110 4.62 9.20 -12.24
C ASN A 110 5.41 8.36 -11.22
N LYS A 111 4.83 8.04 -10.05
CA LYS A 111 5.48 7.17 -9.05
C LYS A 111 5.73 5.78 -9.59
N LEU A 112 4.77 5.16 -10.27
CA LEU A 112 4.95 3.86 -10.92
C LEU A 112 6.11 3.90 -11.92
N VAL A 113 6.17 4.94 -12.75
CA VAL A 113 7.26 5.08 -13.72
C VAL A 113 8.62 5.18 -13.03
N THR A 114 8.71 5.90 -11.89
CA THR A 114 9.94 5.91 -11.09
C THR A 114 10.30 4.54 -10.48
N TRP A 115 9.34 3.62 -10.36
CA TRP A 115 9.57 2.24 -9.90
C TRP A 115 9.89 1.27 -11.03
N GLY A 116 10.01 1.75 -12.27
CA GLY A 116 10.40 0.94 -13.44
C GLY A 116 9.26 0.55 -14.38
N TYR A 117 8.07 1.13 -14.20
CA TYR A 117 6.94 0.94 -15.10
C TYR A 117 6.99 1.86 -16.33
N THR A 118 6.32 1.45 -17.40
CA THR A 118 6.22 2.10 -18.70
C THR A 118 4.75 2.32 -19.08
N ARG A 119 4.37 3.59 -19.26
CA ARG A 119 3.04 4.00 -19.74
C ARG A 119 2.69 3.33 -21.07
N GLY A 120 1.45 2.88 -21.21
CA GLY A 120 0.94 2.27 -22.45
C GLY A 120 1.44 0.84 -22.72
N VAL A 121 2.41 0.35 -21.94
CA VAL A 121 2.91 -1.02 -22.05
C VAL A 121 2.47 -1.82 -20.84
N ASP A 122 2.88 -1.35 -19.66
CA ASP A 122 2.82 -2.13 -18.44
C ASP A 122 2.03 -1.41 -17.31
N VAL A 123 1.70 -0.13 -17.58
CA VAL A 123 0.63 0.65 -16.96
C VAL A 123 -0.31 1.08 -18.09
N ARG A 124 -1.52 0.51 -18.08
CA ARG A 124 -2.58 0.78 -19.07
C ARG A 124 -3.78 1.40 -18.36
N ALA A 125 -4.52 2.27 -19.05
CA ALA A 125 -5.80 2.79 -18.58
C ALA A 125 -6.97 2.27 -19.41
N ALA A 126 -8.15 2.15 -18.78
CA ALA A 126 -9.41 1.78 -19.44
C ALA A 126 -10.50 2.82 -19.15
N PRO A 127 -10.43 4.00 -19.80
CA PRO A 127 -11.44 5.04 -19.66
C PRO A 127 -12.79 4.60 -20.25
N TYR A 128 -13.91 5.08 -19.70
CA TYR A 128 -15.27 4.83 -20.17
C TYR A 128 -16.20 6.06 -20.07
N ASP A 129 -17.38 5.96 -20.66
CA ASP A 129 -18.41 6.98 -20.53
C ASP A 129 -19.04 6.94 -19.13
N PHE A 130 -18.56 7.82 -18.24
CA PHE A 130 -18.97 7.87 -16.83
C PHE A 130 -20.40 8.34 -16.61
N ARG A 131 -21.07 8.89 -17.62
CA ARG A 131 -22.48 9.29 -17.55
C ARG A 131 -23.40 8.08 -17.44
N LYS A 132 -22.94 6.93 -17.92
CA LYS A 132 -23.69 5.68 -17.99
C LYS A 132 -23.43 4.79 -16.77
N ALA A 133 -24.42 4.00 -16.38
CA ALA A 133 -24.24 2.90 -15.44
C ALA A 133 -23.59 1.68 -16.12
N PRO A 134 -23.01 0.72 -15.37
CA PRO A 134 -22.35 -0.46 -15.93
C PRO A 134 -23.17 -1.19 -17.00
N ASN A 135 -24.45 -1.46 -16.75
CA ASN A 135 -25.31 -2.20 -17.67
C ASN A 135 -25.59 -1.46 -19.00
N HIS A 136 -25.22 -0.19 -19.13
CA HIS A 136 -25.32 0.60 -20.36
C HIS A 136 -23.97 0.74 -21.10
N ASN A 137 -22.92 0.10 -20.58
CA ASN A 137 -21.55 0.10 -21.11
C ASN A 137 -21.06 -1.34 -21.37
N ILE A 138 -21.84 -2.17 -22.07
CA ILE A 138 -21.51 -3.60 -22.26
C ILE A 138 -20.22 -3.79 -23.06
N GLU A 139 -20.07 -3.06 -24.18
CA GLU A 139 -18.87 -3.10 -25.04
C GLU A 139 -17.58 -2.74 -24.27
N TYR A 140 -17.68 -1.84 -23.29
CA TYR A 140 -16.55 -1.49 -22.43
C TYR A 140 -16.00 -2.71 -21.68
N PHE A 141 -16.85 -3.61 -21.20
CA PHE A 141 -16.41 -4.77 -20.43
C PHE A 141 -15.75 -5.84 -21.32
N GLU A 142 -16.19 -5.98 -22.57
CA GLU A 142 -15.54 -6.83 -23.56
C GLU A 142 -14.14 -6.30 -23.88
N ASN A 143 -14.04 -5.00 -24.14
CA ASN A 143 -12.76 -4.34 -24.39
C ASN A 143 -11.85 -4.39 -23.15
N LEU A 144 -12.39 -4.21 -21.95
CA LEU A 144 -11.64 -4.29 -20.69
C LEU A 144 -11.06 -5.70 -20.47
N LYS A 145 -11.85 -6.74 -20.75
CA LYS A 145 -11.38 -8.13 -20.71
C LYS A 145 -10.22 -8.33 -21.67
N SER A 146 -10.38 -7.92 -22.93
CA SER A 146 -9.34 -8.01 -23.96
C SER A 146 -8.07 -7.25 -23.56
N LEU A 147 -8.21 -6.05 -22.99
CA LEU A 147 -7.07 -5.26 -22.50
C LEU A 147 -6.33 -6.01 -21.38
N ILE A 148 -7.04 -6.58 -20.39
CA ILE A 148 -6.41 -7.34 -19.30
C ILE A 148 -5.67 -8.57 -19.85
N GLU A 149 -6.26 -9.28 -20.81
CA GLU A 149 -5.65 -10.45 -21.44
C GLU A 149 -4.42 -10.07 -22.27
N GLU A 150 -4.53 -9.06 -23.14
CA GLU A 150 -3.42 -8.51 -23.93
C GLU A 150 -2.25 -8.17 -23.01
N THR A 151 -2.55 -7.47 -21.92
CA THR A 151 -1.49 -7.00 -21.04
C THR A 151 -0.90 -8.09 -20.15
N TYR A 152 -1.66 -9.13 -19.83
CA TYR A 152 -1.09 -10.35 -19.24
C TYR A 152 -0.08 -11.01 -20.17
N TYR A 153 -0.43 -11.22 -21.45
CA TYR A 153 0.43 -11.92 -22.41
C TYR A 153 1.67 -11.10 -22.79
N SER A 154 1.51 -9.79 -23.04
CA SER A 154 2.63 -8.91 -23.43
C SER A 154 3.67 -8.74 -22.32
N ASN A 155 3.28 -8.94 -21.06
CA ASN A 155 4.16 -8.84 -19.90
C ASN A 155 4.56 -10.20 -19.31
N GLY A 156 4.84 -11.15 -20.19
CA GLY A 156 5.44 -12.44 -19.83
C GLY A 156 4.50 -13.31 -19.01
N ASN A 157 3.20 -13.28 -19.30
CA ASN A 157 2.17 -14.05 -18.60
C ASN A 157 2.07 -13.69 -17.10
N SER A 158 2.30 -12.42 -16.78
CA SER A 158 2.20 -11.92 -15.41
C SER A 158 0.79 -11.46 -15.09
N LYS A 159 0.23 -11.96 -13.98
CA LYS A 159 -1.08 -11.54 -13.48
C LYS A 159 -1.16 -10.03 -13.25
N VAL A 160 -2.33 -9.49 -13.57
CA VAL A 160 -2.73 -8.09 -13.54
C VAL A 160 -3.21 -7.69 -12.15
N VAL A 161 -2.68 -6.61 -11.59
CA VAL A 161 -3.31 -5.90 -10.46
C VAL A 161 -4.23 -4.84 -11.03
N THR A 162 -5.46 -4.73 -10.56
CA THR A 162 -6.41 -3.69 -10.99
C THR A 162 -6.55 -2.62 -9.93
N ILE A 163 -6.59 -1.34 -10.32
CA ILE A 163 -6.86 -0.24 -9.38
C ILE A 163 -8.08 0.52 -9.89
N GLY A 164 -9.08 0.68 -9.03
CA GLY A 164 -10.26 1.52 -9.30
C GLY A 164 -10.34 2.67 -8.30
N HIS A 165 -10.90 3.79 -8.73
CA HIS A 165 -11.20 4.91 -7.85
C HIS A 165 -12.68 5.27 -7.95
N SER A 166 -13.32 5.58 -6.82
CA SER A 166 -14.72 6.00 -6.78
C SER A 166 -15.65 5.05 -7.55
N LEU A 167 -16.49 5.57 -8.46
CA LEU A 167 -17.39 4.81 -9.33
C LEU A 167 -16.69 3.66 -10.10
N GLY A 168 -15.40 3.81 -10.41
CA GLY A 168 -14.64 2.76 -11.09
C GLY A 168 -14.58 1.44 -10.36
N ASN A 169 -14.64 1.47 -9.03
CA ASN A 169 -14.68 0.25 -8.23
C ASN A 169 -15.99 -0.52 -8.40
N LEU A 170 -17.12 0.18 -8.60
CA LEU A 170 -18.40 -0.46 -8.90
C LEU A 170 -18.40 -1.06 -10.30
N TYR A 171 -17.74 -0.41 -11.28
CA TYR A 171 -17.51 -0.96 -12.61
C TYR A 171 -16.68 -2.24 -12.57
N LEU A 172 -15.58 -2.22 -11.82
CA LEU A 172 -14.72 -3.40 -11.65
C LEU A 172 -15.43 -4.50 -10.87
N LEU A 173 -16.21 -4.17 -9.83
CA LEU A 173 -17.02 -5.13 -9.10
C LEU A 173 -18.04 -5.82 -10.02
N TYR A 174 -18.79 -5.03 -10.80
CA TYR A 174 -19.71 -5.55 -11.80
C TYR A 174 -19.00 -6.45 -12.81
N PHE A 175 -17.85 -6.01 -13.34
CA PHE A 175 -17.02 -6.79 -14.26
C PHE A 175 -16.56 -8.13 -13.65
N PHE A 176 -16.03 -8.12 -12.42
CA PHE A 176 -15.57 -9.33 -11.75
C PHE A 176 -16.69 -10.31 -11.44
N ASN A 177 -17.91 -9.83 -11.22
CA ASN A 177 -19.09 -10.67 -11.04
C ASN A 177 -19.56 -11.32 -12.35
N LEU A 178 -19.19 -10.76 -13.51
CA LEU A 178 -19.42 -11.37 -14.82
C LEU A 178 -18.33 -12.39 -15.23
N GLN A 179 -17.12 -12.30 -14.66
CA GLN A 179 -16.02 -13.18 -15.05
C GLN A 179 -16.03 -14.50 -14.29
N SER A 180 -15.66 -15.58 -14.99
CA SER A 180 -15.54 -16.90 -14.37
C SER A 180 -14.43 -16.91 -13.30
N PRO A 181 -14.57 -17.73 -12.26
CA PRO A 181 -13.52 -17.98 -11.28
C PRO A 181 -12.16 -18.33 -11.88
N ALA A 182 -12.15 -19.19 -12.90
CA ALA A 182 -10.93 -19.61 -13.59
C ALA A 182 -10.26 -18.44 -14.32
N TRP A 183 -11.03 -17.56 -14.94
CA TRP A 183 -10.52 -16.36 -15.59
C TRP A 183 -9.87 -15.42 -14.57
N LYS A 184 -10.57 -15.12 -13.46
CA LYS A 184 -10.03 -14.26 -12.39
C LYS A 184 -8.76 -14.86 -11.79
N ALA A 185 -8.75 -16.17 -11.53
CA ALA A 185 -7.58 -16.87 -11.01
C ALA A 185 -6.39 -16.86 -11.98
N LYS A 186 -6.63 -16.89 -13.30
CA LYS A 186 -5.57 -16.82 -14.31
C LYS A 186 -5.01 -15.41 -14.47
N PHE A 187 -5.87 -14.41 -14.63
CA PHE A 187 -5.46 -13.08 -15.07
C PHE A 187 -5.26 -12.08 -13.95
N ILE A 188 -5.96 -12.18 -12.82
CA ILE A 188 -5.95 -11.15 -11.77
C ILE A 188 -5.10 -11.58 -10.58
N LYS A 189 -4.17 -10.70 -10.16
CA LYS A 189 -3.36 -10.84 -8.94
C LYS A 189 -4.09 -10.26 -7.74
N SER A 190 -4.49 -8.99 -7.84
CA SER A 190 -5.19 -8.29 -6.77
C SER A 190 -6.02 -7.13 -7.33
N HIS A 191 -6.95 -6.64 -6.52
CA HIS A 191 -7.71 -5.44 -6.79
C HIS A 191 -7.48 -4.43 -5.67
N VAL A 192 -7.11 -3.21 -6.04
CA VAL A 192 -6.97 -2.06 -5.14
C VAL A 192 -8.14 -1.12 -5.38
N SER A 193 -9.02 -1.10 -4.40
CA SER A 193 -10.19 -0.25 -4.37
C SER A 193 -9.89 1.04 -3.60
N VAL A 194 -9.97 2.18 -4.27
CA VAL A 194 -9.73 3.50 -3.68
C VAL A 194 -11.03 4.31 -3.61
N SER A 195 -11.44 4.72 -2.41
CA SER A 195 -12.62 5.55 -2.15
C SER A 195 -13.91 5.03 -2.80
N ALA A 196 -14.16 3.72 -2.74
CA ALA A 196 -15.29 3.09 -3.43
C ALA A 196 -16.64 3.37 -2.76
N PRO A 197 -17.63 3.95 -3.47
CA PRO A 197 -18.98 4.13 -2.96
C PRO A 197 -19.82 2.87 -3.14
N TYR A 198 -19.43 1.74 -2.51
CA TYR A 198 -20.12 0.47 -2.68
C TYR A 198 -21.62 0.57 -2.37
N GLY A 199 -21.96 1.29 -1.30
CA GLY A 199 -23.33 1.59 -0.91
C GLY A 199 -23.99 2.76 -1.63
N GLY A 200 -23.28 3.53 -2.46
CA GLY A 200 -23.74 4.82 -2.97
C GLY A 200 -23.40 6.00 -2.04
N SER A 201 -23.92 7.19 -2.37
CA SER A 201 -23.68 8.44 -1.60
C SER A 201 -24.94 9.31 -1.52
N VAL A 202 -25.20 9.88 -0.33
CA VAL A 202 -26.30 10.82 -0.08
C VAL A 202 -26.15 12.10 -0.90
N LYS A 203 -24.93 12.49 -1.28
CA LYS A 203 -24.67 13.66 -2.13
C LYS A 203 -25.37 13.55 -3.49
N ILE A 204 -25.67 12.35 -3.96
CA ILE A 204 -26.45 12.12 -5.19
C ILE A 204 -27.91 12.57 -5.06
N LEU A 205 -28.52 12.44 -3.88
CA LEU A 205 -29.87 12.96 -3.63
C LEU A 205 -29.92 14.48 -3.77
N LYS A 206 -28.87 15.17 -3.30
CA LYS A 206 -28.69 16.61 -3.51
C LYS A 206 -28.55 16.94 -5.00
N ALA A 207 -27.77 16.16 -5.75
CA ALA A 207 -27.60 16.35 -7.20
C ALA A 207 -28.94 16.20 -7.96
N PHE A 208 -29.75 15.19 -7.62
CA PHE A 208 -31.10 15.05 -8.19
C PHE A 208 -32.05 16.17 -7.76
N ALA A 209 -32.08 16.53 -6.47
CA ALA A 209 -33.00 17.54 -5.96
C ALA A 209 -32.58 18.96 -6.40
N SER A 210 -31.46 19.46 -5.92
CA SER A 210 -31.08 20.88 -5.99
C SER A 210 -29.92 21.17 -6.92
N GLY A 211 -29.32 20.12 -7.50
CA GLY A 211 -28.08 20.21 -8.27
C GLY A 211 -26.85 20.42 -7.39
N TYR A 212 -25.70 19.96 -7.88
CA TYR A 212 -24.43 20.00 -7.15
C TYR A 212 -23.33 20.67 -7.97
N ASN A 213 -22.87 21.83 -7.52
CA ASN A 213 -21.86 22.66 -8.21
C ASN A 213 -20.41 22.30 -7.88
N LEU A 214 -20.15 21.01 -7.58
CA LEU A 214 -18.81 20.44 -7.38
C LEU A 214 -17.99 21.07 -6.25
N ASP A 215 -18.64 21.79 -5.32
CA ASP A 215 -18.12 22.53 -4.16
C ASP A 215 -17.03 23.60 -4.42
N GLN A 216 -16.12 23.36 -5.36
CA GLN A 216 -15.00 24.21 -5.76
C GLN A 216 -15.43 25.31 -6.74
N TRP A 217 -16.58 25.14 -7.42
CA TRP A 217 -17.07 26.03 -8.47
C TRP A 217 -18.35 26.76 -8.08
N LYS A 218 -18.58 26.92 -6.76
CA LYS A 218 -19.80 27.52 -6.18
C LYS A 218 -20.15 28.90 -6.74
N LEU A 219 -19.14 29.66 -7.17
CA LEU A 219 -19.29 31.03 -7.67
C LEU A 219 -19.60 31.11 -9.18
N VAL A 220 -19.36 30.03 -9.95
CA VAL A 220 -19.43 30.05 -11.42
C VAL A 220 -20.51 29.13 -11.96
N LEU A 221 -20.75 27.99 -11.30
CA LEU A 221 -21.71 26.99 -11.72
C LEU A 221 -23.05 27.15 -11.00
N ASN A 222 -24.08 27.53 -11.75
CA ASN A 222 -25.45 27.50 -11.23
C ASN A 222 -25.89 26.03 -11.03
N PRO A 223 -26.20 25.60 -9.79
CA PRO A 223 -26.52 24.21 -9.51
C PRO A 223 -27.80 23.74 -10.22
N LEU A 224 -28.79 24.60 -10.41
CA LEU A 224 -30.04 24.24 -11.08
C LEU A 224 -29.88 24.07 -12.59
N THR A 225 -28.94 24.79 -13.20
CA THR A 225 -28.62 24.63 -14.63
C THR A 225 -27.97 23.27 -14.88
N ILE A 226 -26.91 22.95 -14.14
CA ILE A 226 -26.18 21.66 -14.27
C ILE A 226 -27.01 20.47 -13.81
N ARG A 227 -27.99 20.67 -12.92
CA ARG A 227 -28.91 19.62 -12.47
C ARG A 227 -29.56 18.87 -13.62
N LYS A 228 -29.87 19.54 -14.75
CA LYS A 228 -30.47 18.88 -15.93
C LYS A 228 -29.58 17.78 -16.49
N GLU A 229 -28.28 18.06 -16.55
CA GLU A 229 -27.25 17.13 -17.00
C GLU A 229 -27.05 16.03 -15.95
N GLN A 230 -26.88 16.40 -14.68
CA GLN A 230 -26.67 15.45 -13.56
C GLN A 230 -27.82 14.44 -13.41
N ARG A 231 -29.07 14.89 -13.58
CA ARG A 231 -30.28 14.05 -13.56
C ARG A 231 -30.32 13.05 -14.70
N SER A 232 -29.70 13.38 -15.84
CA SER A 232 -29.72 12.54 -17.03
C SER A 232 -28.75 11.36 -16.97
N MET A 233 -27.70 11.45 -16.15
CA MET A 233 -26.73 10.39 -15.98
C MET A 233 -27.34 9.17 -15.28
N THR A 234 -27.28 7.99 -15.91
CA THR A 234 -27.72 6.74 -15.27
C THR A 234 -26.75 6.27 -14.20
N SER A 235 -25.48 6.71 -14.26
CA SER A 235 -24.51 6.52 -13.17
C SER A 235 -24.91 7.24 -11.88
N SER A 236 -25.53 8.42 -11.96
CA SER A 236 -26.09 9.10 -10.79
C SER A 236 -27.15 8.24 -10.11
N ALA A 237 -28.13 7.73 -10.87
CA ALA A 237 -29.16 6.86 -10.30
C ALA A 237 -28.56 5.58 -9.66
N PHE A 238 -27.51 5.02 -10.27
CA PHE A 238 -26.81 3.84 -9.78
C PHE A 238 -26.07 4.08 -8.44
N LEU A 239 -25.66 5.32 -8.16
CA LEU A 239 -24.95 5.75 -6.96
C LEU A 239 -25.86 6.22 -5.82
N LEU A 240 -27.17 6.07 -5.95
CA LEU A 240 -28.09 6.33 -4.83
C LEU A 240 -27.81 5.37 -3.66
N PRO A 241 -27.98 5.83 -2.40
CA PRO A 241 -27.81 4.99 -1.22
C PRO A 241 -28.58 3.66 -1.30
N SER A 242 -27.90 2.56 -0.99
CA SER A 242 -28.42 1.19 -1.11
C SER A 242 -29.29 0.79 0.07
N THR A 243 -30.42 0.14 -0.20
CA THR A 243 -31.23 -0.54 0.84
C THR A 243 -30.46 -1.64 1.59
N LYS A 244 -29.34 -2.12 1.04
CA LYS A 244 -28.43 -3.06 1.71
C LYS A 244 -27.69 -2.45 2.91
N LEU A 245 -27.38 -1.16 2.87
CA LEU A 245 -26.59 -0.47 3.91
C LEU A 245 -27.38 0.59 4.69
N TRP A 246 -28.54 1.00 4.18
CA TRP A 246 -29.45 1.93 4.87
C TRP A 246 -30.75 1.22 5.20
N SER A 247 -31.16 1.28 6.47
CA SER A 247 -32.42 0.68 6.92
C SER A 247 -33.62 1.56 6.59
N ALA A 248 -34.81 0.98 6.74
CA ALA A 248 -36.07 1.64 6.37
C ALA A 248 -36.47 2.80 7.29
N ASP A 249 -35.86 2.92 8.47
CA ASP A 249 -36.06 4.01 9.43
C ASP A 249 -35.07 5.18 9.25
N GLU A 250 -34.04 5.00 8.43
CA GLU A 250 -33.01 6.01 8.21
C GLU A 250 -33.42 7.04 7.16
N VAL A 251 -33.77 8.23 7.65
CA VAL A 251 -34.18 9.36 6.80
C VAL A 251 -32.97 10.04 6.17
N LEU A 252 -32.92 10.05 4.83
CA LEU A 252 -31.87 10.68 4.04
C LEU A 252 -32.20 12.12 3.64
N VAL A 253 -33.47 12.41 3.38
CA VAL A 253 -33.95 13.76 3.04
C VAL A 253 -35.12 14.12 3.93
N THR A 254 -35.03 15.27 4.59
CA THR A 254 -36.07 15.83 5.44
C THR A 254 -36.61 17.09 4.78
N THR A 255 -37.93 17.15 4.60
CA THR A 255 -38.66 18.33 4.12
C THR A 255 -39.78 18.66 5.09
N VAL A 256 -40.45 19.80 4.88
CA VAL A 256 -41.62 20.17 5.69
C VAL A 256 -42.80 19.23 5.47
N SER A 257 -42.95 18.68 4.26
CA SER A 257 -44.08 17.82 3.89
C SER A 257 -43.82 16.33 4.14
N ARG A 258 -42.58 15.88 4.00
CA ARG A 258 -42.23 14.45 4.03
C ARG A 258 -40.75 14.19 4.35
N ASN A 259 -40.51 13.04 4.98
CA ASN A 259 -39.19 12.42 5.09
C ASN A 259 -39.02 11.32 4.03
N TYR A 260 -37.83 11.24 3.43
CA TYR A 260 -37.48 10.23 2.44
C TYR A 260 -36.32 9.38 2.94
N THR A 261 -36.49 8.07 2.86
CA THR A 261 -35.49 7.05 3.16
C THR A 261 -34.96 6.42 1.87
N ALA A 262 -34.04 5.46 1.96
CA ALA A 262 -33.59 4.67 0.80
C ALA A 262 -34.73 3.85 0.15
N TYR A 263 -35.87 3.69 0.83
CA TYR A 263 -37.03 2.94 0.35
C TYR A 263 -38.10 3.82 -0.32
N ASP A 264 -37.97 5.16 -0.21
CA ASP A 264 -38.94 6.13 -0.71
C ASP A 264 -38.54 6.78 -2.05
N TYR A 265 -37.64 6.15 -2.83
CA TYR A 265 -37.12 6.79 -4.04
C TYR A 265 -38.18 7.06 -5.10
N LYS A 266 -39.21 6.22 -5.20
CA LYS A 266 -40.32 6.45 -6.14
C LYS A 266 -41.01 7.77 -5.83
N GLU A 267 -41.32 8.01 -4.56
CA GLU A 267 -41.99 9.21 -4.09
C GLU A 267 -41.05 10.42 -4.15
N PHE A 268 -39.78 10.26 -3.76
CA PHE A 268 -38.76 11.29 -3.93
C PHE A 268 -38.69 11.78 -5.38
N PHE A 269 -38.59 10.88 -6.36
CA PHE A 269 -38.53 11.24 -7.78
C PHE A 269 -39.81 11.89 -8.30
N ASN A 270 -40.98 11.49 -7.78
CA ASN A 270 -42.24 12.15 -8.09
C ASN A 270 -42.26 13.59 -7.56
N ASP A 271 -41.85 13.79 -6.31
CA ASP A 271 -41.96 15.07 -5.60
C ASP A 271 -40.94 16.11 -6.11
N ILE A 272 -39.79 15.68 -6.65
CA ILE A 272 -38.85 16.59 -7.33
C ILE A 272 -39.20 16.86 -8.80
N GLY A 273 -40.31 16.31 -9.30
CA GLY A 273 -40.76 16.46 -10.69
C GLY A 273 -39.89 15.72 -11.71
N PHE A 274 -39.19 14.64 -11.31
CA PHE A 274 -38.30 13.87 -12.19
C PHE A 274 -38.60 12.36 -12.11
N LYS A 275 -39.82 11.98 -12.51
CA LYS A 275 -40.33 10.60 -12.44
C LYS A 275 -39.42 9.57 -13.15
N LYS A 276 -38.78 9.98 -14.26
CA LYS A 276 -37.84 9.15 -15.03
C LYS A 276 -36.69 8.59 -14.18
N GLY A 277 -36.26 9.32 -13.15
CA GLY A 277 -35.20 8.89 -12.26
C GLY A 277 -35.51 7.58 -11.53
N TRP A 278 -36.79 7.32 -11.22
CA TRP A 278 -37.21 6.04 -10.64
C TRP A 278 -37.03 4.87 -11.62
N SER A 279 -37.40 5.08 -12.89
CA SER A 279 -37.19 4.11 -13.96
C SER A 279 -35.70 3.81 -14.14
N MET A 280 -34.85 4.85 -14.09
CA MET A 280 -33.38 4.71 -14.15
C MET A 280 -32.84 3.91 -12.96
N TYR A 281 -33.23 4.24 -11.72
CA TYR A 281 -32.77 3.55 -10.52
C TYR A 281 -33.10 2.06 -10.55
N LYS A 282 -34.33 1.69 -10.88
CA LYS A 282 -34.74 0.27 -11.01
C LYS A 282 -33.94 -0.46 -12.08
N ASN A 283 -33.64 0.21 -13.19
CA ASN A 283 -32.91 -0.40 -14.30
C ASN A 283 -31.45 -0.71 -13.93
N THR A 284 -30.80 0.19 -13.17
CA THR A 284 -29.36 0.12 -12.88
C THR A 284 -29.01 -0.57 -11.56
N ARG A 285 -29.77 -0.34 -10.47
CA ARG A 285 -29.35 -0.75 -9.11
C ARG A 285 -29.40 -2.27 -8.90
N ARG A 286 -30.35 -2.97 -9.52
CA ARG A 286 -30.53 -4.44 -9.44
C ARG A 286 -29.26 -5.25 -9.75
N HIS A 287 -28.31 -4.65 -10.45
CA HIS A 287 -27.08 -5.30 -10.91
C HIS A 287 -26.00 -5.43 -9.83
N LEU A 288 -26.07 -4.67 -8.72
CA LEU A 288 -25.14 -4.73 -7.59
C LEU A 288 -25.85 -4.58 -6.24
N GLU A 289 -27.14 -4.92 -6.17
CA GLU A 289 -27.96 -4.75 -4.96
C GLU A 289 -27.43 -5.59 -3.79
N ASP A 290 -26.99 -6.82 -4.07
CA ASP A 290 -26.48 -7.75 -3.06
C ASP A 290 -25.04 -7.46 -2.61
N LEU A 291 -24.32 -6.56 -3.33
CA LEU A 291 -22.90 -6.27 -3.11
C LEU A 291 -22.03 -7.53 -2.97
N LYS A 292 -22.34 -8.59 -3.75
CA LYS A 292 -21.60 -9.86 -3.72
C LYS A 292 -20.10 -9.63 -3.90
N ALA A 293 -19.29 -10.20 -2.99
CA ALA A 293 -17.84 -10.02 -3.07
C ALA A 293 -17.27 -10.55 -4.40
N PRO A 294 -16.19 -9.93 -4.92
CA PRO A 294 -15.66 -10.28 -6.24
C PRO A 294 -15.02 -11.68 -6.31
N GLY A 295 -14.81 -12.36 -5.17
CA GLY A 295 -14.13 -13.66 -5.05
C GLY A 295 -14.96 -14.87 -4.62
N VAL A 296 -16.30 -14.77 -4.55
CA VAL A 296 -17.15 -15.65 -3.69
C VAL A 296 -17.18 -17.15 -4.05
N GLU A 297 -16.75 -17.62 -5.22
CA GLU A 297 -17.21 -18.96 -5.67
C GLU A 297 -16.21 -20.09 -5.94
N VAL A 298 -14.89 -19.95 -5.78
CA VAL A 298 -14.01 -21.13 -5.94
C VAL A 298 -12.81 -21.11 -4.98
N ILE A 299 -12.57 -22.27 -4.37
CA ILE A 299 -11.48 -22.66 -3.45
C ILE A 299 -10.06 -22.35 -4.00
N CYS A 300 -9.93 -21.85 -5.23
CA CYS A 300 -8.66 -21.65 -5.94
C CYS A 300 -8.39 -20.20 -6.42
N ILE A 301 -9.22 -19.20 -6.09
CA ILE A 301 -9.00 -17.81 -6.57
C ILE A 301 -8.09 -17.00 -5.62
N ARG A 302 -6.78 -16.98 -5.87
CA ARG A 302 -5.85 -16.06 -5.17
C ARG A 302 -5.97 -14.60 -5.64
N MET A 303 -7.12 -13.94 -5.43
CA MET A 303 -7.27 -12.51 -5.68
C MET A 303 -7.35 -11.75 -4.36
N THR A 304 -6.28 -11.04 -4.01
CA THR A 304 -6.24 -10.18 -2.81
C THR A 304 -7.05 -8.90 -3.07
N LEU A 305 -7.83 -8.46 -2.09
CA LEU A 305 -8.53 -7.17 -2.16
C LEU A 305 -7.90 -6.18 -1.18
N HIS A 306 -7.56 -4.98 -1.66
CA HIS A 306 -7.13 -3.87 -0.83
C HIS A 306 -8.18 -2.77 -0.87
N CYS A 307 -8.80 -2.44 0.26
CA CYS A 307 -9.73 -1.33 0.41
C CYS A 307 -9.05 -0.14 1.06
N LEU A 308 -8.95 0.95 0.30
CA LEU A 308 -8.28 2.19 0.66
C LEU A 308 -9.29 3.33 0.63
N TYR A 309 -9.48 4.04 1.73
CA TYR A 309 -10.42 5.17 1.74
C TYR A 309 -10.08 6.20 2.81
N GLY A 310 -10.56 7.42 2.57
CA GLY A 310 -10.43 8.56 3.49
C GLY A 310 -11.40 8.47 4.66
N VAL A 311 -10.98 9.03 5.80
CA VAL A 311 -11.80 9.19 7.02
C VAL A 311 -11.56 10.56 7.64
N ASP A 312 -12.37 10.94 8.62
CA ASP A 312 -12.31 12.19 9.38
C ASP A 312 -12.58 13.45 8.54
N ILE A 313 -13.43 13.35 7.51
CA ILE A 313 -13.89 14.49 6.71
C ILE A 313 -15.42 14.59 6.79
N PRO A 314 -15.97 15.76 7.19
CA PRO A 314 -17.41 15.98 7.22
C PRO A 314 -18.07 15.65 5.88
N THR A 315 -18.97 14.68 5.88
CA THR A 315 -19.61 14.16 4.67
C THR A 315 -21.13 14.10 4.87
N ALA A 316 -21.89 14.61 3.90
CA ALA A 316 -23.35 14.65 4.00
C ALA A 316 -23.94 13.25 4.20
N GLU A 317 -24.67 13.08 5.31
CA GLU A 317 -25.46 11.87 5.61
C GLU A 317 -26.96 12.14 5.53
N ARG A 318 -27.39 13.38 5.80
CA ARG A 318 -28.79 13.78 5.67
C ARG A 318 -28.91 15.18 5.08
N LEU A 319 -29.95 15.39 4.29
CA LEU A 319 -30.27 16.67 3.64
C LEU A 319 -31.54 17.25 4.23
N VAL A 320 -31.49 18.47 4.74
CA VAL A 320 -32.64 19.13 5.38
C VAL A 320 -33.06 20.35 4.57
N TYR A 321 -34.35 20.37 4.19
CA TYR A 321 -34.96 21.45 3.43
C TYR A 321 -36.01 22.17 4.27
N GLY A 322 -35.86 23.49 4.37
CA GLY A 322 -36.84 24.37 5.00
C GLY A 322 -38.11 24.58 4.16
N LYS A 323 -39.07 25.33 4.72
CA LYS A 323 -40.36 25.64 4.07
C LYS A 323 -40.16 26.33 2.71
N GLY A 324 -40.75 25.78 1.66
CA GLY A 324 -40.67 26.31 0.29
C GLY A 324 -39.29 26.22 -0.36
N LYS A 325 -38.35 25.45 0.21
CA LYS A 325 -36.98 25.30 -0.31
C LYS A 325 -36.77 24.05 -1.16
N PHE A 326 -37.52 22.99 -0.91
CA PHE A 326 -37.43 21.74 -1.67
C PHE A 326 -38.20 21.84 -3.00
N PRO A 327 -37.66 21.38 -4.15
CA PRO A 327 -36.31 20.81 -4.34
C PRO A 327 -35.27 21.82 -4.84
N ASP A 328 -35.66 23.05 -5.18
CA ASP A 328 -34.85 23.98 -5.99
C ASP A 328 -33.85 24.87 -5.21
N SER A 329 -33.84 24.83 -3.88
CA SER A 329 -32.83 25.54 -3.06
C SER A 329 -31.79 24.57 -2.51
N GLN A 330 -30.59 25.04 -2.19
CA GLN A 330 -29.57 24.18 -1.57
C GLN A 330 -30.00 23.76 -0.14
N PRO A 331 -29.86 22.47 0.24
CA PRO A 331 -30.20 21.99 1.57
C PRO A 331 -29.17 22.37 2.63
N ILE A 332 -29.56 22.25 3.89
CA ILE A 332 -28.62 22.13 5.00
C ILE A 332 -28.15 20.68 5.05
N GLU A 333 -26.84 20.47 5.02
CA GLU A 333 -26.23 19.14 5.11
C GLU A 333 -25.91 18.81 6.57
N ILE A 334 -26.49 17.72 7.07
CA ILE A 334 -26.07 17.10 8.33
C ILE A 334 -24.98 16.10 7.99
N ASN A 335 -23.78 16.37 8.51
CA ASN A 335 -22.59 15.64 8.15
C ASN A 335 -22.27 14.55 9.18
N GLY A 336 -21.89 13.38 8.68
CA GLY A 336 -21.20 12.33 9.41
C GLY A 336 -19.75 12.20 8.95
N ASP A 337 -19.15 11.05 9.25
CA ASP A 337 -17.77 10.73 8.86
C ASP A 337 -17.71 10.18 7.41
N GLY A 338 -16.59 10.42 6.74
CA GLY A 338 -16.33 9.99 5.37
C GLY A 338 -15.13 10.70 4.76
N ASP A 339 -15.13 10.82 3.44
CA ASP A 339 -14.04 11.44 2.66
C ASP A 339 -14.43 12.78 2.01
N GLY A 340 -15.54 13.38 2.44
CA GLY A 340 -16.12 14.62 1.92
C GLY A 340 -17.13 14.40 0.78
N THR A 341 -17.17 13.21 0.19
CA THR A 341 -18.12 12.87 -0.90
C THR A 341 -18.92 11.61 -0.60
N VAL A 342 -18.28 10.60 -0.03
CA VAL A 342 -18.86 9.29 0.26
C VAL A 342 -18.79 9.05 1.76
N GLY A 343 -19.94 8.74 2.37
CA GLY A 343 -20.01 8.45 3.80
C GLY A 343 -19.28 7.16 4.17
N ILE A 344 -18.74 7.11 5.38
CA ILE A 344 -17.90 6.01 5.89
C ILE A 344 -18.53 4.64 5.72
N ARG A 345 -19.85 4.55 5.92
CA ARG A 345 -20.62 3.31 5.77
C ARG A 345 -20.50 2.68 4.39
N SER A 346 -20.53 3.52 3.36
CA SER A 346 -20.42 3.08 1.97
C SER A 346 -18.99 2.70 1.60
N LEU A 347 -18.01 3.47 2.11
CA LEU A 347 -16.57 3.21 1.93
C LEU A 347 -16.13 1.90 2.59
N ALA A 348 -16.63 1.65 3.80
CA ALA A 348 -16.27 0.49 4.63
C ALA A 348 -17.02 -0.81 4.26
N ALA A 349 -17.95 -0.78 3.30
CA ALA A 349 -18.79 -1.95 2.98
C ALA A 349 -17.98 -3.19 2.56
N CYS A 350 -16.77 -3.03 2.03
CA CYS A 350 -15.92 -4.16 1.71
C CYS A 350 -15.38 -4.91 2.94
N MET A 351 -15.53 -4.38 4.16
CA MET A 351 -15.26 -5.13 5.39
C MET A 351 -16.17 -6.34 5.54
N ASP A 352 -17.41 -6.27 5.02
CA ASP A 352 -18.34 -7.40 5.08
C ASP A 352 -17.78 -8.60 4.30
N TRP A 353 -17.01 -8.34 3.25
CA TRP A 353 -16.37 -9.37 2.44
C TRP A 353 -15.27 -10.13 3.17
N VAL A 354 -14.73 -9.63 4.29
CA VAL A 354 -13.80 -10.40 5.15
C VAL A 354 -14.42 -11.74 5.56
N LYS A 355 -15.75 -11.78 5.73
CA LYS A 355 -16.49 -12.98 6.12
C LYS A 355 -16.99 -13.79 4.92
N GLU A 356 -17.13 -13.16 3.75
CA GLU A 356 -17.71 -13.79 2.55
C GLU A 356 -16.67 -14.44 1.63
N GLN A 357 -15.40 -14.05 1.71
CA GLN A 357 -14.33 -14.66 0.92
C GLN A 357 -13.20 -15.21 1.81
N LYS A 358 -12.63 -16.36 1.42
CA LYS A 358 -11.51 -17.00 2.15
C LYS A 358 -10.16 -16.27 1.99
N HIS A 359 -10.08 -15.25 1.15
CA HIS A 359 -8.83 -14.59 0.76
C HIS A 359 -8.70 -13.19 1.39
N ASP A 360 -7.47 -12.78 1.65
CA ASP A 360 -7.16 -11.59 2.43
C ASP A 360 -7.84 -10.32 1.88
N VAL A 361 -8.62 -9.68 2.75
CA VAL A 361 -9.15 -8.32 2.55
C VAL A 361 -8.32 -7.41 3.44
N HIS A 362 -7.48 -6.58 2.82
CA HIS A 362 -6.69 -5.59 3.52
C HIS A 362 -7.41 -4.25 3.51
N VAL A 363 -7.72 -3.73 4.68
CA VAL A 363 -8.35 -2.41 4.82
C VAL A 363 -7.34 -1.42 5.38
N LYS A 364 -7.22 -0.26 4.73
CA LYS A 364 -6.37 0.85 5.19
C LYS A 364 -7.12 2.16 5.04
N THR A 365 -7.26 2.85 6.17
CA THR A 365 -7.85 4.19 6.25
C THR A 365 -6.77 5.27 6.16
N PHE A 366 -7.15 6.42 5.61
CA PHE A 366 -6.29 7.60 5.48
C PHE A 366 -6.98 8.81 6.14
N PRO A 367 -6.57 9.19 7.36
CA PRO A 367 -7.14 10.34 8.05
C PRO A 367 -6.98 11.62 7.24
N LYS A 368 -8.06 12.40 7.12
CA LYS A 368 -8.12 13.69 6.39
C LYS A 368 -7.76 13.60 4.91
N ALA A 369 -7.84 12.42 4.31
CA ALA A 369 -7.68 12.25 2.87
C ALA A 369 -9.03 12.46 2.17
N GLU A 370 -9.18 13.59 1.47
CA GLU A 370 -10.38 13.88 0.68
C GLU A 370 -10.53 12.88 -0.48
N HIS A 371 -11.78 12.64 -0.88
CA HIS A 371 -12.20 11.66 -1.89
C HIS A 371 -11.26 11.53 -3.10
N THR A 372 -10.84 12.65 -3.68
CA THR A 372 -9.90 12.70 -4.81
C THR A 372 -8.45 12.92 -4.37
N ALA A 373 -8.25 13.68 -3.29
CA ALA A 373 -6.92 14.01 -2.80
C ALA A 373 -6.11 12.79 -2.35
N ILE A 374 -6.76 11.71 -1.88
CA ILE A 374 -6.12 10.45 -1.48
C ILE A 374 -5.12 9.91 -2.53
N LEU A 375 -5.41 10.09 -3.82
CA LEU A 375 -4.55 9.66 -4.93
C LEU A 375 -3.21 10.40 -5.00
N LYS A 376 -3.06 11.47 -4.22
CA LYS A 376 -1.88 12.34 -4.15
C LYS A 376 -1.09 12.15 -2.84
N PHE A 377 -1.59 11.34 -1.90
CA PHE A 377 -0.97 11.18 -0.58
C PHE A 377 0.32 10.34 -0.66
N PRO A 378 1.41 10.74 0.00
CA PRO A 378 2.64 9.94 0.08
C PRO A 378 2.41 8.54 0.66
N GLU A 379 1.65 8.47 1.75
CA GLU A 379 1.30 7.21 2.43
C GLU A 379 0.53 6.24 1.53
N PHE A 380 -0.30 6.78 0.63
CA PHE A 380 -0.99 5.99 -0.37
C PHE A 380 0.02 5.36 -1.34
N PHE A 381 1.01 6.12 -1.82
CA PHE A 381 2.06 5.56 -2.69
C PHE A 381 2.90 4.49 -1.98
N ASP A 382 3.24 4.70 -0.71
CA ASP A 382 3.99 3.73 0.07
C ASP A 382 3.20 2.43 0.26
N TYR A 383 1.90 2.52 0.53
CA TYR A 383 1.01 1.36 0.58
C TYR A 383 0.98 0.62 -0.75
N ILE A 384 0.76 1.32 -1.87
CA ILE A 384 0.74 0.70 -3.21
C ILE A 384 2.07 0.00 -3.48
N LYS A 385 3.21 0.67 -3.25
CA LYS A 385 4.53 0.07 -3.43
C LYS A 385 4.68 -1.22 -2.64
N ASN A 386 4.25 -1.23 -1.38
CA ASN A 386 4.30 -2.41 -0.54
C ASN A 386 3.39 -3.54 -1.06
N ALA A 387 2.15 -3.23 -1.43
CA ALA A 387 1.22 -4.22 -2.01
C ALA A 387 1.76 -4.83 -3.32
N LEU A 388 2.41 -4.03 -4.15
CA LEU A 388 2.94 -4.49 -5.44
C LEU A 388 4.17 -5.40 -5.29
N PHE A 389 5.12 -4.99 -4.44
CA PHE A 389 6.45 -5.61 -4.39
C PHE A 389 6.67 -6.57 -3.21
N LEU A 390 5.89 -6.50 -2.13
CA LEU A 390 6.15 -7.27 -0.90
C LEU A 390 5.27 -8.52 -0.73
N GLU A 391 4.17 -8.67 -1.49
CA GLU A 391 3.24 -9.81 -1.34
C GLU A 391 3.79 -11.18 -1.82
N LYS A 392 4.96 -11.25 -2.46
CA LYS A 392 5.40 -12.46 -3.17
C LYS A 392 6.63 -13.14 -2.59
N ASN A 393 6.67 -13.38 -1.29
CA ASN A 393 7.55 -14.44 -0.78
C ASN A 393 6.90 -15.21 0.37
N ALA A 394 5.98 -16.14 0.05
CA ALA A 394 5.41 -17.06 1.03
C ALA A 394 6.44 -18.06 1.64
N THR A 395 7.63 -18.19 1.04
CA THR A 395 8.79 -18.89 1.64
C THR A 395 9.77 -17.95 2.34
N SER A 396 9.72 -16.65 2.07
CA SER A 396 10.43 -15.62 2.85
C SER A 396 9.56 -15.04 3.96
N HIS A 397 8.29 -15.41 4.09
CA HIS A 397 7.40 -14.80 5.08
C HIS A 397 7.77 -15.20 6.52
N TYR A 398 8.58 -16.23 6.72
CA TYR A 398 9.23 -16.49 8.00
C TYR A 398 10.53 -15.68 8.13
N MET A 399 11.46 -15.79 7.17
CA MET A 399 12.76 -15.11 7.28
C MET A 399 12.67 -13.57 7.21
N PHE A 400 11.77 -13.02 6.40
CA PHE A 400 11.51 -11.59 6.24
C PHE A 400 10.58 -11.03 7.32
N ARG A 401 9.68 -11.82 7.92
CA ARG A 401 8.94 -11.42 9.13
C ARG A 401 9.81 -11.52 10.38
N LEU A 402 10.77 -12.45 10.42
CA LEU A 402 11.88 -12.45 11.38
C LEU A 402 12.76 -11.20 11.20
N LEU A 403 13.28 -10.95 9.99
CA LEU A 403 14.10 -9.76 9.69
C LEU A 403 13.32 -8.45 9.86
N ASN A 404 12.02 -8.40 9.56
CA ASN A 404 11.17 -7.25 9.83
C ASN A 404 10.77 -7.14 11.30
N SER A 405 10.66 -8.23 12.08
CA SER A 405 10.54 -8.11 13.55
C SER A 405 11.82 -7.51 14.12
N PHE A 406 12.98 -7.94 13.62
CA PHE A 406 14.28 -7.35 13.95
C PHE A 406 14.38 -5.89 13.51
N ARG A 407 13.79 -5.51 12.37
CA ARG A 407 13.80 -4.15 11.82
C ARG A 407 12.81 -3.22 12.51
N LEU A 408 11.59 -3.67 12.79
CA LEU A 408 10.57 -2.95 13.56
C LEU A 408 11.03 -2.76 15.00
N GLU A 409 11.62 -3.77 15.64
CA GLU A 409 12.20 -3.63 16.99
C GLU A 409 13.46 -2.73 17.01
N ALA A 410 14.26 -2.73 15.94
CA ALA A 410 15.37 -1.78 15.77
C ALA A 410 14.89 -0.33 15.56
N GLU A 411 13.75 -0.12 14.90
CA GLU A 411 13.08 1.19 14.78
C GLU A 411 12.60 1.73 16.14
N TYR A 412 12.32 0.83 17.09
CA TYR A 412 12.06 1.15 18.50
C TYR A 412 13.31 1.11 19.41
N CYS A 413 14.54 0.80 18.93
CA CYS A 413 15.75 0.96 19.76
C CYS A 413 15.96 2.46 20.03
N SER A 414 15.69 2.88 21.26
CA SER A 414 16.14 4.19 21.73
C SER A 414 17.66 4.28 21.56
N LYS A 415 18.14 5.20 20.71
CA LYS A 415 19.58 5.44 20.45
C LYS A 415 20.42 5.46 21.74
N ARG A 416 19.86 5.98 22.83
CA ARG A 416 20.50 6.02 24.17
C ARG A 416 20.81 4.65 24.75
N LYS A 417 19.95 3.65 24.53
CA LYS A 417 20.11 2.27 25.02
C LYS A 417 21.14 1.48 24.23
N CYS A 418 21.13 1.65 22.91
CA CYS A 418 22.17 1.12 22.03
C CYS A 418 23.57 1.71 22.41
N VAL A 419 23.66 3.02 22.74
CA VAL A 419 24.91 3.64 23.25
C VAL A 419 25.33 3.13 24.64
N ALA A 420 24.38 2.96 25.57
CA ALA A 420 24.66 2.43 26.90
C ALA A 420 25.21 0.99 26.85
N ALA A 421 24.69 0.16 25.93
CA ALA A 421 25.25 -1.18 25.67
C ALA A 421 26.69 -1.12 25.15
N GLY A 422 27.01 -0.17 24.26
CA GLY A 422 28.37 0.07 23.79
C GLY A 422 29.34 0.47 24.90
N PHE A 423 28.89 1.23 25.92
CA PHE A 423 29.72 1.51 27.10
C PHE A 423 30.08 0.25 27.89
N GLY A 424 29.16 -0.73 27.94
CA GLY A 424 29.42 -2.04 28.53
C GLY A 424 30.59 -2.78 27.86
N TYR A 425 30.71 -2.69 26.54
CA TYR A 425 31.86 -3.25 25.80
C TYR A 425 33.17 -2.59 26.22
N PHE A 426 33.23 -1.26 26.27
CA PHE A 426 34.47 -0.58 26.68
C PHE A 426 34.89 -0.94 28.10
N LEU A 427 33.93 -1.07 29.02
CA LEU A 427 34.22 -1.52 30.38
C LEU A 427 34.76 -2.95 30.41
N THR A 428 34.18 -3.88 29.64
CA THR A 428 34.72 -5.25 29.60
C THR A 428 36.08 -5.31 28.95
N GLN A 429 36.32 -4.57 27.86
CA GLN A 429 37.64 -4.52 27.23
C GLN A 429 38.69 -3.92 28.18
N LEU A 430 38.35 -2.91 28.97
CA LEU A 430 39.27 -2.38 29.99
C LEU A 430 39.67 -3.45 31.01
N ILE A 431 38.69 -4.19 31.53
CA ILE A 431 38.93 -5.27 32.50
C ILE A 431 39.78 -6.38 31.86
N LYS A 432 39.47 -6.78 30.62
CA LYS A 432 40.24 -7.76 29.86
C LYS A 432 41.69 -7.33 29.69
N MET A 433 41.91 -6.09 29.27
CA MET A 433 43.25 -5.53 29.08
C MET A 433 44.06 -5.51 30.39
N LEU A 434 43.43 -5.18 31.52
CA LEU A 434 44.09 -5.22 32.83
C LEU A 434 44.48 -6.66 33.24
N ILE A 435 43.60 -7.64 33.02
CA ILE A 435 43.87 -9.05 33.34
C ILE A 435 44.98 -9.60 32.44
N LEU A 436 44.89 -9.37 31.14
CA LEU A 436 45.92 -9.80 30.19
C LEU A 436 47.27 -9.16 30.49
N ALA A 437 47.31 -7.86 30.78
CA ALA A 437 48.56 -7.17 31.13
C ALA A 437 49.17 -7.63 32.47
N THR A 438 48.34 -7.99 33.45
CA THR A 438 48.81 -8.40 34.79
C THR A 438 49.29 -9.84 34.84
N PHE A 439 48.54 -10.77 34.21
CA PHE A 439 48.80 -12.20 34.30
C PHE A 439 49.54 -12.78 33.09
N PHE A 440 49.53 -12.09 31.95
CA PHE A 440 50.15 -12.53 30.69
C PHE A 440 50.94 -11.39 30.02
N PRO A 441 51.92 -10.77 30.69
CA PRO A 441 52.72 -9.69 30.10
C PRO A 441 53.44 -10.20 28.85
N THR A 442 53.37 -9.45 27.76
CA THR A 442 54.08 -9.77 26.52
C THR A 442 55.58 -9.59 26.74
N THR A 443 56.31 -10.68 26.92
CA THR A 443 57.77 -10.68 26.82
C THR A 443 58.14 -10.73 25.35
N ASP A 444 58.65 -9.63 24.81
CA ASP A 444 59.21 -9.54 23.46
C ASP A 444 60.45 -10.44 23.37
N GLN A 445 60.25 -11.71 23.02
CA GLN A 445 61.31 -12.57 22.50
C GLN A 445 60.93 -12.98 21.08
N GLU A 446 61.70 -12.49 20.12
CA GLU A 446 61.61 -12.87 18.72
C GLU A 446 61.95 -14.35 18.57
N GLY A 447 60.98 -15.17 18.13
CA GLY A 447 61.19 -16.58 17.78
C GLY A 447 60.30 -17.62 18.47
N VAL A 448 59.11 -17.28 18.97
CA VAL A 448 58.31 -18.19 19.83
C VAL A 448 57.49 -19.19 19.00
N GLN A 449 57.80 -20.48 19.18
CA GLN A 449 56.93 -21.63 18.86
C GLN A 449 55.55 -21.44 19.51
N PHE A 450 54.46 -21.76 18.79
CA PHE A 450 53.12 -21.74 19.37
C PHE A 450 53.05 -22.72 20.56
N HIS A 451 52.92 -22.18 21.77
CA HIS A 451 52.66 -22.95 22.98
C HIS A 451 51.14 -22.97 23.25
N PRO A 452 50.45 -24.12 23.09
CA PRO A 452 48.98 -24.15 23.18
C PRO A 452 48.44 -23.77 24.57
N PHE A 453 49.20 -24.01 25.63
CA PHE A 453 48.73 -23.81 27.00
C PHE A 453 48.60 -22.32 27.39
N PRO A 454 49.63 -21.45 27.20
CA PRO A 454 49.47 -20.01 27.40
C PRO A 454 48.37 -19.38 26.54
N GLU A 455 48.23 -19.78 25.28
CA GLU A 455 47.20 -19.25 24.38
C GLU A 455 45.79 -19.71 24.79
N LEU A 456 45.64 -20.94 25.28
CA LEU A 456 44.39 -21.41 25.88
C LEU A 456 44.02 -20.59 27.12
N MET A 457 45.00 -20.27 27.97
CA MET A 457 44.77 -19.46 29.17
C MET A 457 44.36 -18.02 28.84
N LYS A 458 44.96 -17.42 27.80
CA LYS A 458 44.53 -16.11 27.28
C LYS A 458 43.09 -16.18 26.74
N ALA A 459 42.74 -17.22 26.00
CA ALA A 459 41.39 -17.38 25.47
C ALA A 459 40.32 -17.56 26.57
N MET A 460 40.67 -18.05 27.77
CA MET A 460 39.71 -18.09 28.88
C MET A 460 39.26 -16.69 29.32
N VAL A 461 40.07 -15.65 29.12
CA VAL A 461 39.70 -14.26 29.40
C VAL A 461 38.53 -13.81 28.52
N ASP A 462 38.30 -14.45 27.38
CA ASP A 462 37.17 -14.14 26.49
C ASP A 462 35.80 -14.45 27.09
N VAL A 463 35.74 -15.26 28.17
CA VAL A 463 34.51 -15.45 28.95
C VAL A 463 33.94 -14.13 29.49
N LEU A 464 34.79 -13.13 29.71
CA LEU A 464 34.37 -11.82 30.20
C LEU A 464 33.49 -11.06 29.21
N ASP A 465 33.64 -11.28 27.90
CA ASP A 465 32.73 -10.67 26.92
C ASP A 465 31.34 -11.29 26.98
N VAL A 466 31.26 -12.61 27.17
CA VAL A 466 30.00 -13.32 27.34
C VAL A 466 29.31 -12.87 28.64
N ILE A 467 30.05 -12.77 29.74
CA ILE A 467 29.55 -12.29 31.03
C ILE A 467 29.11 -10.82 30.92
N GLY A 468 29.92 -9.96 30.32
CA GLY A 468 29.58 -8.54 30.14
C GLY A 468 28.33 -8.33 29.31
N LEU A 469 28.23 -9.02 28.17
CA LEU A 469 27.06 -8.94 27.31
C LEU A 469 25.80 -9.46 28.03
N TYR A 470 25.93 -10.53 28.83
CA TYR A 470 24.84 -11.01 29.70
C TYR A 470 24.40 -9.96 30.73
N VAL A 471 25.34 -9.27 31.37
CA VAL A 471 25.04 -8.20 32.32
C VAL A 471 24.32 -7.04 31.63
N VAL A 472 24.77 -6.62 30.44
CA VAL A 472 24.14 -5.55 29.64
C VAL A 472 22.69 -5.88 29.30
N ILE A 473 22.41 -7.12 28.91
CA ILE A 473 21.06 -7.59 28.57
C ILE A 473 20.13 -7.57 29.79
N ASN A 474 20.63 -7.98 30.96
CA ASN A 474 19.78 -8.19 32.15
C ASN A 474 19.67 -6.98 33.09
N ARG A 475 20.67 -6.09 33.15
CA ARG A 475 20.64 -4.88 34.02
C ARG A 475 19.88 -3.68 33.44
N ASN A 476 18.98 -3.91 32.47
CA ASN A 476 18.11 -2.88 31.87
C ASN A 476 18.87 -1.77 31.09
N TRP A 477 20.15 -1.99 30.79
CA TRP A 477 21.00 -1.10 29.99
C TRP A 477 20.57 -1.10 28.52
N SER A 478 19.98 -2.20 28.04
CA SER A 478 19.59 -2.39 26.65
C SER A 478 18.08 -2.30 26.35
N GLY A 479 17.20 -1.93 27.30
CA GLY A 479 15.78 -1.68 27.03
C GLY A 479 14.80 -2.61 27.79
N LYS A 480 13.57 -2.80 27.28
CA LYS A 480 12.52 -3.69 27.83
C LYS A 480 12.02 -4.67 26.75
N GLY A 481 11.59 -5.87 27.16
CA GLY A 481 11.04 -6.88 26.24
C GLY A 481 12.07 -7.50 25.29
N ASP A 482 11.63 -7.78 24.07
CA ASP A 482 12.42 -8.47 23.04
C ASP A 482 13.49 -7.55 22.41
N ALA A 483 13.29 -6.22 22.43
CA ALA A 483 14.28 -5.24 21.97
C ALA A 483 15.61 -5.22 22.77
N ARG A 484 15.67 -5.88 23.95
CA ARG A 484 16.84 -5.88 24.84
C ARG A 484 18.08 -6.51 24.24
N PHE A 485 17.93 -7.65 23.59
CA PHE A 485 19.09 -8.38 23.09
C PHE A 485 19.59 -7.78 21.76
N LEU A 486 18.70 -7.20 20.97
CA LEU A 486 19.04 -6.44 19.76
C LEU A 486 19.84 -5.18 20.08
N ALA A 487 19.36 -4.36 21.02
CA ALA A 487 20.09 -3.16 21.43
C ALA A 487 21.45 -3.50 22.05
N ALA A 488 21.53 -4.59 22.82
CA ALA A 488 22.78 -5.08 23.36
C ALA A 488 23.75 -5.53 22.25
N GLY A 489 23.32 -6.38 21.32
CA GLY A 489 24.15 -6.90 20.23
C GLY A 489 24.61 -5.81 19.26
N LEU A 490 23.72 -4.91 18.85
CA LEU A 490 24.04 -3.78 17.96
C LEU A 490 25.00 -2.78 18.63
N GLY A 491 24.74 -2.42 19.89
CA GLY A 491 25.61 -1.53 20.65
C GLY A 491 27.00 -2.12 20.89
N TRP A 492 27.05 -3.39 21.27
CA TRP A 492 28.30 -4.14 21.50
C TRP A 492 29.12 -4.26 20.22
N SER A 493 28.51 -4.65 19.10
CA SER A 493 29.22 -4.73 17.82
C SER A 493 29.69 -3.37 17.31
N SER A 494 28.89 -2.31 17.50
CA SER A 494 29.29 -0.98 17.05
C SER A 494 30.51 -0.48 17.82
N ALA A 495 30.55 -0.74 19.14
CA ALA A 495 31.70 -0.44 19.98
C ALA A 495 32.93 -1.29 19.60
N ASP A 496 32.74 -2.57 19.29
CA ASP A 496 33.80 -3.46 18.81
C ASP A 496 34.42 -2.98 17.49
N SER A 497 33.60 -2.65 16.49
CA SER A 497 34.07 -2.10 15.23
C SER A 497 34.82 -0.78 15.43
N LEU A 498 34.31 0.10 16.29
CA LEU A 498 34.95 1.39 16.59
C LEU A 498 36.31 1.22 17.26
N ALA A 499 36.38 0.38 18.30
CA ALA A 499 37.60 0.17 19.09
C ALA A 499 38.67 -0.61 18.32
N THR A 500 38.27 -1.68 17.62
CA THR A 500 39.23 -2.64 17.04
C THR A 500 39.56 -2.40 15.57
N ARG A 501 38.71 -1.70 14.81
CA ARG A 501 38.86 -1.54 13.35
C ARG A 501 39.06 -0.12 12.91
N VAL A 502 38.24 0.82 13.41
CA VAL A 502 38.31 2.22 12.97
C VAL A 502 39.64 2.85 13.35
N VAL A 503 40.13 2.61 14.57
CA VAL A 503 41.41 3.19 15.02
C VAL A 503 42.60 2.67 14.19
N PRO A 504 42.82 1.35 14.01
CA PRO A 504 43.94 0.87 13.19
C PRO A 504 43.79 1.18 11.70
N PHE A 505 42.56 1.29 11.18
CA PHE A 505 42.33 1.72 9.80
C PHE A 505 42.69 3.19 9.60
N TRP A 506 42.31 4.07 10.54
CA TRP A 506 42.61 5.51 10.49
C TRP A 506 44.12 5.80 10.55
N THR A 507 44.84 5.08 11.41
CA THR A 507 46.29 5.29 11.62
C THR A 507 47.14 4.50 10.64
N GLY A 508 46.72 3.30 10.24
CA GLY A 508 47.52 2.37 9.43
C GLY A 508 47.26 2.42 7.92
N ALA A 509 46.04 2.73 7.46
CA ALA A 509 45.71 2.70 6.02
C ALA A 509 46.25 3.92 5.24
N ARG A 510 47.01 4.80 5.90
CA ARG A 510 47.71 5.95 5.29
C ARG A 510 49.10 5.59 4.72
N GLY A 511 49.52 4.33 4.83
CA GLY A 511 50.76 3.85 4.25
C GLY A 511 50.76 3.89 2.72
N THR A 512 51.94 3.99 2.10
CA THR A 512 52.13 4.09 0.64
C THR A 512 51.93 2.77 -0.10
N THR A 513 51.85 1.64 0.61
CA THR A 513 51.71 0.30 0.04
C THR A 513 50.34 -0.32 0.32
N PHE A 514 49.73 -0.89 -0.71
CA PHE A 514 48.45 -1.59 -0.58
C PHE A 514 48.59 -2.86 0.25
N SER A 515 47.72 -3.05 1.24
CA SER A 515 47.68 -4.24 2.09
C SER A 515 46.30 -4.87 2.13
N TRP A 516 46.22 -6.15 1.78
CA TRP A 516 45.00 -6.97 1.87
C TRP A 516 44.43 -7.07 3.30
N LYS A 517 45.25 -6.82 4.32
CA LYS A 517 44.85 -6.84 5.73
C LYS A 517 43.67 -5.93 6.01
N TYR A 518 43.64 -4.73 5.41
CA TYR A 518 42.55 -3.77 5.65
C TYR A 518 41.22 -4.21 5.01
N ILE A 519 41.27 -4.89 3.86
CA ILE A 519 40.07 -5.46 3.22
C ILE A 519 39.52 -6.61 4.07
N GLN A 520 40.40 -7.51 4.55
CA GLN A 520 40.00 -8.58 5.47
C GLN A 520 39.39 -8.00 6.75
N MET A 521 39.95 -6.91 7.29
CA MET A 521 39.43 -6.23 8.47
C MET A 521 38.02 -5.68 8.27
N CYS A 522 37.73 -5.07 7.10
CA CYS A 522 36.40 -4.57 6.76
C CYS A 522 35.38 -5.71 6.59
N LEU A 523 35.76 -6.79 5.91
CA LEU A 523 34.92 -7.98 5.75
C LEU A 523 34.58 -8.62 7.11
N GLU A 524 35.57 -8.69 8.00
CA GLU A 524 35.38 -9.21 9.36
C GLU A 524 34.49 -8.34 10.23
N SER A 525 34.54 -7.01 10.08
CA SER A 525 33.60 -6.12 10.78
C SER A 525 32.14 -6.38 10.37
N ASN A 526 31.88 -6.72 9.12
CA ASN A 526 30.51 -6.97 8.62
C ASN A 526 29.91 -8.25 9.20
N TYR A 527 30.67 -9.35 9.27
CA TYR A 527 30.16 -10.57 9.88
C TYR A 527 30.18 -10.51 11.41
N ASN A 528 31.12 -9.78 12.04
CA ASN A 528 31.13 -9.61 13.50
C ASN A 528 29.84 -8.97 14.03
N LEU A 529 29.24 -8.06 13.25
CA LEU A 529 27.91 -7.52 13.57
C LEU A 529 26.85 -8.62 13.72
N VAL A 530 26.78 -9.50 12.73
CA VAL A 530 25.85 -10.63 12.73
C VAL A 530 26.16 -11.59 13.89
N TYR A 531 27.45 -11.84 14.13
CA TYR A 531 27.92 -12.68 15.23
C TYR A 531 27.46 -12.16 16.61
N TYR A 532 27.69 -10.88 16.92
CA TYR A 532 27.35 -10.33 18.24
C TYR A 532 25.84 -10.23 18.47
N VAL A 533 25.06 -9.96 17.43
CA VAL A 533 23.59 -10.01 17.51
C VAL A 533 23.10 -11.45 17.76
N ALA A 534 23.68 -12.45 17.08
CA ALA A 534 23.36 -13.86 17.34
C ALA A 534 23.75 -14.28 18.76
N LEU A 535 24.94 -13.90 19.23
CA LEU A 535 25.41 -14.17 20.59
C LEU A 535 24.52 -13.55 21.66
N ALA A 536 24.11 -12.28 21.48
CA ALA A 536 23.18 -11.61 22.38
C ALA A 536 21.81 -12.33 22.42
N THR A 537 21.34 -12.80 21.26
CA THR A 537 20.11 -13.59 21.15
C THR A 537 20.23 -14.90 21.94
N PHE A 538 21.32 -15.65 21.79
CA PHE A 538 21.54 -16.89 22.55
C PHE A 538 21.64 -16.65 24.06
N LEU A 539 22.31 -15.59 24.50
CA LEU A 539 22.38 -15.23 25.93
C LEU A 539 21.04 -14.82 26.51
N TRP A 540 20.23 -14.13 25.72
CA TRP A 540 18.88 -13.77 26.13
C TRP A 540 17.98 -15.01 26.20
N LEU A 541 18.04 -15.89 25.20
CA LEU A 541 17.35 -17.18 25.20
C LEU A 541 17.75 -18.03 26.41
N TRP A 542 19.03 -18.06 26.75
CA TRP A 542 19.57 -18.77 27.92
C TRP A 542 18.86 -18.40 29.24
N THR A 543 18.37 -17.16 29.36
CA THR A 543 17.65 -16.69 30.56
C THR A 543 16.17 -17.08 30.62
N ARG A 544 15.61 -17.60 29.52
CA ARG A 544 14.18 -17.93 29.43
C ARG A 544 13.88 -19.29 30.06
N ARG A 545 12.86 -19.34 30.92
CA ARG A 545 12.45 -20.55 31.64
C ARG A 545 11.78 -21.60 30.73
N GLU A 546 11.08 -21.13 29.69
CA GLU A 546 10.17 -21.91 28.84
C GLU A 546 10.87 -22.73 27.71
N ILE A 547 12.20 -22.72 27.65
CA ILE A 547 12.93 -23.41 26.57
C ILE A 547 13.04 -24.94 26.84
N PRO A 548 12.79 -25.80 25.83
CA PRO A 548 13.01 -27.24 25.92
C PRO A 548 14.42 -27.65 26.38
N SER A 549 14.54 -28.74 27.13
CA SER A 549 15.83 -29.19 27.71
C SER A 549 16.92 -29.45 26.65
N PHE A 550 16.57 -29.98 25.48
CA PHE A 550 17.50 -30.20 24.38
C PHE A 550 18.11 -28.88 23.86
N MET A 551 17.29 -27.82 23.73
CA MET A 551 17.77 -26.51 23.28
C MET A 551 18.67 -25.85 24.32
N LYS A 552 18.45 -26.10 25.63
CA LYS A 552 19.38 -25.66 26.68
C LYS A 552 20.75 -26.31 26.54
N ILE A 553 20.82 -27.62 26.22
CA ILE A 553 22.11 -28.28 25.97
C ILE A 553 22.81 -27.63 24.77
N ALA A 554 22.09 -27.41 23.68
CA ALA A 554 22.63 -26.75 22.48
C ALA A 554 23.15 -25.33 22.78
N LEU A 555 22.40 -24.53 23.55
CA LEU A 555 22.81 -23.18 23.95
C LEU A 555 24.10 -23.20 24.78
N ARG A 556 24.27 -24.15 25.71
CA ARG A 556 25.54 -24.30 26.46
C ARG A 556 26.71 -24.53 25.53
N SER A 557 26.57 -25.47 24.60
CA SER A 557 27.64 -25.80 23.64
C SER A 557 28.01 -24.60 22.76
N ILE A 558 27.02 -23.84 22.29
CA ILE A 558 27.24 -22.64 21.46
C ILE A 558 27.95 -21.54 22.27
N LEU A 559 27.54 -21.29 23.51
CA LEU A 559 28.17 -20.28 24.37
C LEU A 559 29.60 -20.67 24.75
N THR A 560 29.87 -21.96 25.01
CA THR A 560 31.23 -22.45 25.23
C THR A 560 32.10 -22.27 23.98
N PHE A 561 31.57 -22.59 22.79
CA PHE A 561 32.29 -22.37 21.54
C PHE A 561 32.61 -20.88 21.32
N ALA A 562 31.71 -19.97 21.69
CA ALA A 562 31.93 -18.54 21.57
C ALA A 562 33.12 -18.03 22.39
N VAL A 563 33.42 -18.65 23.54
CA VAL A 563 34.59 -18.32 24.39
C VAL A 563 35.88 -18.82 23.74
N PHE A 564 35.90 -20.05 23.21
CA PHE A 564 37.13 -20.67 22.69
C PHE A 564 37.39 -20.41 21.20
N LYS A 565 36.56 -19.62 20.52
CA LYS A 565 36.70 -19.37 19.07
C LYS A 565 38.06 -18.75 18.69
N ALA A 566 38.61 -17.88 19.54
CA ALA A 566 39.89 -17.21 19.28
C ALA A 566 41.04 -18.21 19.32
N PHE A 567 41.07 -19.06 20.34
CA PHE A 567 42.03 -20.16 20.45
C PHE A 567 41.95 -21.13 19.25
N LEU A 568 40.73 -21.49 18.82
CA LEU A 568 40.56 -22.38 17.67
C LEU A 568 41.09 -21.74 16.38
N LYS A 569 40.90 -20.43 16.21
CA LYS A 569 41.43 -19.66 15.08
C LYS A 569 42.96 -19.75 15.04
N ASP A 570 43.62 -19.51 16.18
CA ASP A 570 45.07 -19.50 16.27
C ASP A 570 45.66 -20.90 16.05
N LEU A 571 45.02 -21.94 16.62
CA LEU A 571 45.36 -23.34 16.39
C LEU A 571 45.27 -23.71 14.90
N LEU A 572 44.20 -23.29 14.21
CA LEU A 572 43.99 -23.55 12.79
C LEU A 572 45.03 -22.84 11.90
N MET A 573 45.44 -21.63 12.25
CA MET A 573 46.47 -20.90 11.50
C MET A 573 47.86 -21.50 11.71
N GLN A 574 48.26 -21.73 12.96
CA GLN A 574 49.65 -22.11 13.30
C GLN A 574 49.92 -23.60 13.13
N TYR A 575 48.94 -24.48 13.41
CA TYR A 575 49.14 -25.93 13.34
C TYR A 575 48.81 -26.50 11.95
N TYR A 576 47.76 -25.99 11.30
CA TYR A 576 47.30 -26.49 10.00
C TYR A 576 47.72 -25.61 8.82
N GLY A 577 48.40 -24.49 9.07
CA GLY A 577 48.89 -23.58 8.02
C GLY A 577 47.77 -22.96 7.17
N ILE A 578 46.55 -22.85 7.72
CA ILE A 578 45.39 -22.35 6.96
C ILE A 578 45.58 -20.87 6.64
N SER A 579 45.40 -20.50 5.37
CA SER A 579 45.53 -19.12 4.94
C SER A 579 44.46 -18.21 5.56
N SER A 580 44.81 -16.94 5.78
CA SER A 580 43.91 -15.96 6.40
C SER A 580 42.59 -15.76 5.63
N TRP A 581 42.60 -15.95 4.31
CA TRP A 581 41.40 -15.88 3.47
C TRP A 581 40.46 -17.07 3.64
N ILE A 582 41.00 -18.29 3.73
CA ILE A 582 40.18 -19.49 3.98
C ILE A 582 39.57 -19.40 5.38
N LEU A 583 40.33 -18.94 6.36
CA LEU A 583 39.85 -18.72 7.73
C LEU A 583 38.72 -17.68 7.78
N LEU A 584 38.81 -16.60 6.99
CA LEU A 584 37.75 -15.60 6.85
C LEU A 584 36.44 -16.22 6.33
N ILE A 585 36.53 -17.13 5.35
CA ILE A 585 35.37 -17.84 4.79
C ILE A 585 34.78 -18.79 5.84
N ILE A 586 35.61 -19.56 6.55
CA ILE A 586 35.16 -20.45 7.63
C ILE A 586 34.41 -19.65 8.69
N HIS A 587 34.97 -18.52 9.12
CA HIS A 587 34.33 -17.64 10.11
C HIS A 587 32.99 -17.07 9.63
N PHE A 588 32.93 -16.65 8.37
CA PHE A 588 31.69 -16.18 7.77
C PHE A 588 30.62 -17.29 7.78
N LEU A 589 30.95 -18.50 7.35
CA LEU A 589 30.03 -19.64 7.33
C LEU A 589 29.54 -20.03 8.74
N VAL A 590 30.45 -20.09 9.72
CA VAL A 590 30.11 -20.36 11.13
C VAL A 590 29.18 -19.26 11.68
N THR A 591 29.44 -18.00 11.34
CA THR A 591 28.60 -16.88 11.78
C THR A 591 27.21 -16.94 11.16
N VAL A 592 27.11 -17.24 9.86
CA VAL A 592 25.82 -17.44 9.18
C VAL A 592 25.04 -18.60 9.82
N PHE A 593 25.72 -19.71 10.09
CA PHE A 593 25.10 -20.86 10.76
C PHE A 593 24.58 -20.49 12.16
N MET A 594 25.38 -19.78 12.97
CA MET A 594 24.94 -19.30 14.29
C MET A 594 23.76 -18.33 14.19
N ALA A 595 23.73 -17.44 13.20
CA ALA A 595 22.60 -16.53 12.99
C ALA A 595 21.32 -17.30 12.63
N LEU A 596 21.42 -18.30 11.75
CA LEU A 596 20.29 -19.18 11.39
C LEU A 596 19.77 -19.95 12.61
N MET A 597 20.67 -20.47 13.44
CA MET A 597 20.34 -21.16 14.69
C MET A 597 19.68 -20.22 15.71
N ALA A 598 20.19 -19.00 15.89
CA ALA A 598 19.60 -18.00 16.77
C ALA A 598 18.17 -17.65 16.34
N MET A 599 17.97 -17.46 15.03
CA MET A 599 16.66 -17.21 14.44
C MET A 599 15.69 -18.39 14.63
N ALA A 600 16.15 -19.61 14.37
CA ALA A 600 15.34 -20.81 14.58
C ALA A 600 14.92 -20.97 16.04
N PHE A 601 15.84 -20.74 16.98
CA PHE A 601 15.56 -20.87 18.41
C PHE A 601 14.62 -19.78 18.92
N TYR A 602 14.75 -18.56 18.41
CA TYR A 602 13.85 -17.46 18.72
C TYR A 602 12.42 -17.73 18.23
N ALA A 603 12.27 -18.27 17.01
CA ALA A 603 10.97 -18.57 16.43
C ALA A 603 10.17 -19.62 17.21
N VAL A 604 10.84 -20.57 17.88
CA VAL A 604 10.19 -21.62 18.69
C VAL A 604 9.50 -21.05 19.94
N ILE A 605 9.90 -19.87 20.42
CA ILE A 605 9.44 -19.31 21.71
C ILE A 605 8.34 -18.25 21.53
N GLN A 606 8.15 -17.69 20.34
CA GLN A 606 7.04 -16.76 20.08
C GLN A 606 5.72 -17.54 20.05
N PRO A 607 4.76 -17.30 20.97
CA PRO A 607 3.46 -17.93 20.88
C PRO A 607 2.77 -17.53 19.57
N HIS A 608 2.14 -18.50 18.90
CA HIS A 608 1.23 -18.25 17.78
C HIS A 608 0.05 -17.39 18.26
N ASN A 609 0.25 -16.08 18.39
CA ASN A 609 -0.81 -15.13 18.67
C ASN A 609 -1.57 -14.86 17.36
N GLY A 610 -2.48 -15.78 17.05
CA GLY A 610 -3.66 -15.46 16.26
C GLY A 610 -4.63 -14.68 17.15
N ARG A 611 -4.66 -13.36 16.99
CA ARG A 611 -5.81 -12.50 17.29
C ARG A 611 -5.81 -11.33 16.30
#